data_AF-A0A838CUJ0-F1
#
_entry.id   AF-A0A838CUJ0-F1
#
_cell.length_a   1.000
_cell.length_b   1.000
_cell.length_c   1.000
_cell.angle_alpha   90.00
_cell.angle_beta   90.00
_cell.angle_gamma   90.00
#
_symmetry.space_group_name_H-M   'P 1'
#
loop_
_entity.id
_entity.type
_entity.pdbx_description
1 polymer ?
#
loop_
_entity_poly.entity_id
_entity_poly.type
_entity_poly.pdbx_seq_one_letter_code
_entity_poly.pdbx_strand_id
1 'polypeptide(L)'
;MKVTWKEELQLFVDDVIELVYQWPAENRSTIRILQLIERKQKQLNHSNFPDFGCYYLQLAQIIDHLLQQTIDHKPDLSWFCKYWETFEREEKLTLNHVIIEEHQQERTFKKFVIERDPEEMKLYRKSAIQCSYHMFHALPDRIETFHLLTGESYIEWTNPQRLSS
;
A
#
# COMPACT_ATOMS: atom_id res chain seq x y z
N MET A 1 -9.95 -16.07 15.94
CA MET A 1 -10.79 -15.17 15.11
C MET A 1 -10.95 -15.78 13.75
N LYS A 2 -12.14 -15.65 13.12
CA LYS A 2 -12.33 -16.05 11.72
C LYS A 2 -11.87 -14.88 10.86
N VAL A 3 -10.96 -15.11 9.92
CA VAL A 3 -10.49 -14.10 8.96
C VAL A 3 -11.68 -13.63 8.13
N THR A 4 -11.89 -12.33 8.05
CA THR A 4 -12.95 -11.72 7.22
C THR A 4 -12.52 -11.72 5.75
N TRP A 5 -13.48 -11.63 4.83
CA TRP A 5 -13.14 -11.52 3.40
C TRP A 5 -12.29 -10.29 3.08
N LYS A 6 -12.41 -9.21 3.88
CA LYS A 6 -11.63 -7.97 3.69
C LYS A 6 -10.18 -8.16 4.12
N GLU A 7 -9.97 -8.82 5.26
CA GLU A 7 -8.64 -9.23 5.71
C GLU A 7 -7.99 -10.20 4.71
N GLU A 8 -8.74 -11.14 4.16
CA GLU A 8 -8.27 -12.05 3.10
C GLU A 8 -7.83 -11.28 1.84
N LEU A 9 -8.61 -10.29 1.40
CA LEU A 9 -8.24 -9.43 0.27
C LEU A 9 -7.06 -8.53 0.58
N GLN A 10 -6.93 -8.02 1.81
CA GLN A 10 -5.78 -7.21 2.23
C GLN A 10 -4.50 -8.04 2.15
N LEU A 11 -4.51 -9.27 2.70
CA LEU A 11 -3.37 -10.18 2.62
C LEU A 11 -2.99 -10.49 1.17
N PHE A 12 -3.99 -10.72 0.32
CA PHE A 12 -3.76 -10.94 -1.11
C PHE A 12 -3.10 -9.72 -1.80
N VAL A 13 -3.58 -8.51 -1.49
CA VAL A 13 -3.02 -7.27 -2.03
C VAL A 13 -1.60 -7.06 -1.56
N ASP A 14 -1.34 -7.22 -0.26
CA ASP A 14 -0.01 -7.06 0.34
C ASP A 14 1.00 -8.03 -0.32
N ASP A 15 0.60 -9.29 -0.53
CA ASP A 15 1.37 -10.32 -1.24
C ASP A 15 1.65 -9.95 -2.70
N VAL A 16 0.63 -9.46 -3.42
CA VAL A 16 0.78 -9.06 -4.83
C VAL A 16 1.73 -7.88 -4.93
N ILE A 17 1.56 -6.85 -4.12
CA ILE A 17 2.41 -5.66 -4.12
C ILE A 17 3.85 -6.03 -3.80
N GLU A 18 4.08 -6.83 -2.75
CA GLU A 18 5.43 -7.28 -2.39
C GLU A 18 6.14 -7.91 -3.60
N LEU A 19 5.47 -8.84 -4.28
CA LEU A 19 6.04 -9.55 -5.42
C LEU A 19 6.24 -8.66 -6.66
N VAL A 20 5.35 -7.68 -6.88
CA VAL A 20 5.51 -6.70 -7.96
C VAL A 20 6.75 -5.82 -7.71
N TYR A 21 6.93 -5.37 -6.46
CA TYR A 21 8.03 -4.47 -6.11
C TYR A 21 9.38 -5.18 -5.99
N GLN A 22 9.41 -6.51 -5.90
CA GLN A 22 10.62 -7.31 -6.07
C GLN A 22 11.12 -7.35 -7.53
N TRP A 23 10.28 -7.03 -8.52
CA TRP A 23 10.72 -6.94 -9.90
C TRP A 23 11.43 -5.60 -10.17
N PRO A 24 12.45 -5.60 -11.05
CA PRO A 24 12.97 -4.36 -11.63
C PRO A 24 11.85 -3.51 -12.22
N ALA A 25 11.97 -2.19 -12.14
CA ALA A 25 10.91 -1.27 -12.57
C ALA A 25 10.53 -1.49 -14.05
N GLU A 26 11.49 -1.81 -14.92
CA GLU A 26 11.24 -2.07 -16.35
C GLU A 26 10.41 -3.34 -16.59
N ASN A 27 10.37 -4.23 -15.61
CA ASN A 27 9.66 -5.51 -15.66
C ASN A 27 8.24 -5.47 -15.08
N ARG A 28 7.82 -4.34 -14.47
CA ARG A 28 6.50 -4.16 -13.86
C ARG A 28 5.42 -3.82 -14.92
N SER A 29 5.32 -4.67 -15.93
CA SER A 29 4.30 -4.51 -16.98
C SER A 29 2.93 -5.01 -16.54
N THR A 30 1.87 -4.41 -17.09
CA THR A 30 0.47 -4.80 -16.85
C THR A 30 0.24 -6.30 -17.02
N ILE A 31 0.76 -6.90 -18.09
CA ILE A 31 0.59 -8.32 -18.39
C ILE A 31 1.20 -9.19 -17.30
N ARG A 32 2.40 -8.85 -16.82
CA ARG A 32 3.10 -9.62 -15.79
C ARG A 32 2.41 -9.50 -14.42
N ILE A 33 1.90 -8.31 -14.10
CA ILE A 33 1.12 -8.07 -12.88
C ILE A 33 -0.18 -8.88 -12.94
N LEU A 34 -0.92 -8.85 -14.06
CA LEU A 34 -2.13 -9.65 -14.25
C LEU A 34 -1.88 -11.16 -14.12
N GLN A 35 -0.78 -11.67 -14.68
CA GLN A 35 -0.37 -13.08 -14.54
C GLN A 35 -0.02 -13.45 -13.09
N LEU A 36 0.53 -12.52 -12.32
CA LEU A 36 0.77 -12.73 -10.89
C LEU A 36 -0.55 -12.78 -10.12
N ILE A 37 -1.44 -11.82 -10.37
CA ILE A 37 -2.77 -11.73 -9.78
C ILE A 37 -3.57 -13.02 -10.04
N GLU A 38 -3.61 -13.50 -11.29
CA GLU A 38 -4.33 -14.73 -11.64
C GLU A 38 -3.81 -15.96 -10.87
N ARG A 39 -2.48 -16.05 -10.70
CA ARG A 39 -1.86 -17.14 -9.92
C ARG A 39 -2.16 -17.04 -8.43
N LYS A 40 -2.10 -15.83 -7.87
CA LYS A 40 -2.37 -15.58 -6.46
C LYS A 40 -3.84 -15.70 -6.11
N GLN A 41 -4.74 -15.35 -7.02
CA GLN A 41 -6.18 -15.46 -6.85
C GLN A 41 -6.61 -16.91 -6.54
N LYS A 42 -5.95 -17.89 -7.15
CA LYS A 42 -6.21 -19.33 -6.93
C LYS A 42 -5.91 -19.79 -5.49
N GLN A 43 -5.23 -18.97 -4.70
CA GLN A 43 -4.88 -19.25 -3.29
C GLN A 43 -5.87 -18.65 -2.30
N LEU A 44 -6.80 -17.79 -2.76
CA LEU A 44 -7.79 -17.14 -1.91
C LEU A 44 -8.78 -18.15 -1.34
N ASN A 45 -9.06 -18.04 -0.05
CA ASN A 45 -10.08 -18.85 0.57
C ASN A 45 -11.49 -18.31 0.27
N HIS A 46 -12.10 -18.82 -0.80
CA HIS A 46 -13.44 -18.41 -1.23
C HIS A 46 -14.55 -18.63 -0.16
N SER A 47 -14.33 -19.49 0.85
CA SER A 47 -15.30 -19.72 1.93
C SER A 47 -15.43 -18.56 2.92
N ASN A 48 -14.51 -17.60 2.88
CA ASN A 48 -14.57 -16.38 3.68
C ASN A 48 -15.51 -15.33 3.06
N PHE A 49 -15.88 -15.47 1.78
CA PHE A 49 -16.66 -14.49 1.05
C PHE A 49 -18.17 -14.72 1.19
N PRO A 50 -18.97 -13.65 1.36
CA PRO A 50 -20.41 -13.78 1.57
C PRO A 50 -21.18 -14.20 0.31
N ASP A 51 -20.68 -13.83 -0.87
CA ASP A 51 -21.28 -14.17 -2.17
C ASP A 51 -20.20 -14.19 -3.27
N PHE A 52 -20.33 -15.12 -4.23
CA PHE A 52 -19.39 -15.28 -5.34
C PHE A 52 -19.42 -14.09 -6.31
N GLY A 53 -20.59 -13.50 -6.57
CA GLY A 53 -20.73 -12.34 -7.44
C GLY A 53 -20.06 -11.11 -6.83
N CYS A 54 -20.31 -10.86 -5.54
CA CYS A 54 -19.64 -9.80 -4.79
C CYS A 54 -18.11 -9.96 -4.78
N TYR A 55 -17.62 -11.20 -4.64
CA TYR A 55 -16.19 -11.50 -4.69
C TYR A 55 -15.54 -11.08 -6.02
N TYR A 56 -16.08 -11.53 -7.15
CA TYR A 56 -15.49 -11.21 -8.45
C TYR A 56 -15.55 -9.72 -8.77
N LEU A 57 -16.63 -9.04 -8.38
CA LEU A 57 -16.76 -7.60 -8.57
C LEU A 57 -15.69 -6.82 -7.77
N GLN A 58 -15.55 -7.15 -6.48
CA GLN A 58 -14.57 -6.49 -5.60
C GLN A 58 -13.13 -6.76 -6.06
N LEU A 59 -12.84 -8.00 -6.46
CA LEU A 59 -11.53 -8.35 -6.97
C LEU A 59 -11.22 -7.60 -8.26
N ALA A 60 -12.17 -7.49 -9.19
CA ALA A 60 -12.00 -6.73 -10.41
C ALA A 60 -11.70 -5.24 -10.12
N GLN A 61 -12.41 -4.63 -9.17
CA GLN A 61 -12.15 -3.25 -8.73
C GLN A 61 -10.74 -3.09 -8.14
N ILE A 62 -10.33 -4.01 -7.26
CA ILE A 62 -9.00 -4.00 -6.66
C ILE A 62 -7.92 -4.11 -7.75
N ILE A 63 -8.10 -5.02 -8.71
CA ILE A 63 -7.15 -5.21 -9.81
C ILE A 63 -7.06 -3.94 -10.66
N ASP A 64 -8.20 -3.38 -11.05
CA ASP A 64 -8.26 -2.17 -11.88
C ASP A 64 -7.54 -1.00 -11.20
N HIS A 65 -7.90 -0.69 -9.95
CA HIS A 65 -7.29 0.42 -9.23
C HIS A 65 -5.81 0.17 -8.89
N LEU A 66 -5.43 -1.06 -8.56
CA LEU A 66 -4.02 -1.41 -8.31
C LEU A 66 -3.17 -1.22 -9.57
N LEU A 67 -3.69 -1.64 -10.73
CA LEU A 67 -3.00 -1.48 -12.00
C LEU A 67 -2.83 0.00 -12.35
N GLN A 68 -3.88 0.82 -12.21
CA GLN A 68 -3.80 2.27 -12.42
C GLN A 68 -2.68 2.88 -11.56
N GLN A 69 -2.63 2.56 -10.26
CA GLN A 69 -1.61 3.10 -9.37
C GLN A 69 -0.19 2.60 -9.64
N THR A 70 -0.04 1.38 -10.16
CA THR A 70 1.28 0.78 -10.42
C THR A 70 1.85 1.20 -11.79
N ILE A 71 0.99 1.51 -12.76
CA ILE A 71 1.39 1.80 -14.14
C ILE A 71 1.58 3.30 -14.36
N ASP A 72 0.67 4.13 -13.82
CA ASP A 72 0.63 5.56 -14.12
C ASP A 72 1.66 6.34 -13.30
N HIS A 73 2.17 5.77 -12.21
CA HIS A 73 3.17 6.38 -11.36
C HIS A 73 4.53 5.71 -11.53
N LYS A 74 5.48 6.41 -12.17
CA LYS A 74 6.88 5.99 -12.30
C LYS A 74 7.76 6.88 -11.44
N PRO A 75 7.92 6.57 -10.14
CA PRO A 75 8.83 7.32 -9.29
C PRO A 75 10.28 7.08 -9.72
N ASP A 76 11.17 8.02 -9.40
CA ASP A 76 12.61 7.92 -9.68
C ASP A 76 13.20 6.71 -8.92
N LEU A 77 12.73 6.50 -7.69
CA LEU A 77 13.00 5.32 -6.87
C LEU A 77 11.72 4.85 -6.18
N SER A 78 11.53 3.54 -6.10
CA SER A 78 10.51 2.96 -5.23
C SER A 78 10.92 1.62 -4.65
N TRP A 79 10.59 1.41 -3.39
CA TRP A 79 10.81 0.15 -2.71
C TRP A 79 9.64 -0.19 -1.78
N PHE A 80 9.47 -1.48 -1.55
CA PHE A 80 8.45 -2.01 -0.65
C PHE A 80 9.07 -2.35 0.70
N CYS A 81 8.61 -1.66 1.74
CA CYS A 81 8.88 -1.97 3.13
C CYS A 81 7.85 -3.02 3.61
N LYS A 82 8.24 -4.29 3.55
CA LYS A 82 7.42 -5.39 4.09
C LYS A 82 7.21 -5.23 5.59
N TYR A 83 8.30 -5.04 6.34
CA TYR A 83 8.27 -4.87 7.77
C TYR A 83 9.51 -4.10 8.23
N TRP A 84 9.29 -3.11 9.09
CA TRP A 84 10.32 -2.43 9.85
C TRP A 84 9.77 -2.14 11.25
N GLU A 85 10.63 -2.26 12.25
CA GLU A 85 10.27 -1.93 13.63
C GLU A 85 11.38 -1.12 14.30
N THR A 86 10.97 -0.25 15.21
CA THR A 86 11.86 0.41 16.16
C THR A 86 11.16 0.61 17.50
N PHE A 87 11.94 1.01 18.49
CA PHE A 87 11.45 1.46 19.78
C PHE A 87 11.82 2.92 19.97
N GLU A 88 10.84 3.79 20.17
CA GLU A 88 11.05 5.18 20.56
C GLU A 88 10.36 5.44 21.91
N ARG A 89 11.14 5.77 22.95
CA ARG A 89 10.62 6.07 24.30
C ARG A 89 9.64 5.02 24.82
N GLU A 90 10.03 3.74 24.70
CA GLU A 90 9.23 2.55 25.10
C GLU A 90 8.00 2.26 24.23
N GLU A 91 7.73 3.06 23.20
CA GLU A 91 6.68 2.79 22.23
C GLU A 91 7.23 1.97 21.06
N LYS A 92 6.64 0.79 20.83
CA LYS A 92 6.94 -0.02 19.65
C LYS A 92 6.26 0.61 18.44
N LEU A 93 7.06 0.96 17.44
CA LEU A 93 6.58 1.50 16.18
C LEU A 93 6.88 0.51 15.07
N THR A 94 5.89 0.30 14.20
CA THR A 94 6.00 -0.65 13.10
C THR A 94 5.53 -0.02 11.81
N LEU A 95 6.32 -0.20 10.75
CA LEU A 95 5.93 0.10 9.39
C LEU A 95 5.82 -1.22 8.63
N ASN A 96 4.66 -1.49 8.04
CA ASN A 96 4.41 -2.74 7.32
C ASN A 96 3.59 -2.51 6.07
N HIS A 97 3.95 -3.24 5.01
CA HIS A 97 3.33 -3.18 3.69
C HIS A 97 3.20 -1.72 3.19
N VAL A 98 4.30 -0.98 3.28
CA VAL A 98 4.39 0.43 2.85
C VAL A 98 5.31 0.52 1.66
N ILE A 99 4.88 1.20 0.63
CA ILE A 99 5.73 1.58 -0.48
C ILE A 99 6.30 2.96 -0.15
N ILE A 100 7.60 3.09 -0.29
CA ILE A 100 8.26 4.38 -0.18
C ILE A 100 8.76 4.74 -1.56
N GLU A 101 8.35 5.90 -2.03
CA GLU A 101 8.62 6.42 -3.37
C GLU A 101 9.40 7.74 -3.23
N GLU A 102 10.38 7.94 -4.10
CA GLU A 102 11.00 9.24 -4.30
C GLU A 102 10.77 9.68 -5.75
N HIS A 103 10.28 10.90 -5.92
CA HIS A 103 10.09 11.52 -7.23
C HIS A 103 10.35 13.02 -7.11
N GLN A 104 11.24 13.58 -7.92
CA GLN A 104 11.59 15.01 -7.88
C GLN A 104 11.97 15.53 -6.48
N GLN A 105 12.71 14.71 -5.72
CA GLN A 105 13.09 14.97 -4.32
C GLN A 105 11.93 14.99 -3.33
N GLU A 106 10.72 14.57 -3.73
CA GLU A 106 9.60 14.36 -2.83
C GLU A 106 9.55 12.90 -2.39
N ARG A 107 9.54 12.67 -1.07
CA ARG A 107 9.40 11.33 -0.50
C ARG A 107 7.95 11.07 -0.10
N THR A 108 7.36 10.02 -0.67
CA THR A 108 6.00 9.58 -0.37
C THR A 108 6.04 8.23 0.35
N PHE A 109 5.32 8.12 1.46
CA PHE A 109 5.00 6.85 2.10
C PHE A 109 3.57 6.50 1.72
N LYS A 110 3.39 5.43 0.93
CA LYS A 110 2.10 5.01 0.37
C LYS A 110 1.70 3.64 0.92
N LYS A 111 0.45 3.52 1.36
CA LYS A 111 -0.13 2.24 1.79
C LYS A 111 -1.42 1.94 1.03
N PHE A 112 -1.57 0.70 0.60
CA PHE A 112 -2.79 0.22 -0.05
C PHE A 112 -3.68 -0.46 0.99
N VAL A 113 -4.97 -0.09 1.02
CA VAL A 113 -5.91 -0.61 2.01
C VAL A 113 -7.24 -1.05 1.37
N ILE A 114 -7.83 -2.12 1.91
CA ILE A 114 -9.20 -2.57 1.63
C ILE A 114 -10.21 -1.85 2.53
N GLU A 115 -9.84 -1.58 3.77
CA GLU A 115 -10.62 -0.79 4.72
C GLU A 115 -9.76 0.31 5.33
N ARG A 116 -10.40 1.44 5.60
CA ARG A 116 -9.75 2.57 6.26
C ARG A 116 -10.28 2.70 7.68
N ASP A 117 -9.67 1.97 8.60
CA ASP A 117 -9.91 2.18 10.03
C ASP A 117 -9.18 3.47 10.49
N PRO A 118 -9.88 4.45 11.08
CA PRO A 118 -9.28 5.73 11.47
C PRO A 118 -8.12 5.61 12.48
N GLU A 119 -8.19 4.67 13.42
CA GLU A 119 -7.14 4.48 14.42
C GLU A 119 -5.92 3.80 13.81
N GLU A 120 -6.11 2.82 12.93
CA GLU A 120 -5.01 2.25 12.15
C GLU A 120 -4.31 3.29 11.27
N MET A 121 -5.07 4.19 10.63
CA MET A 121 -4.49 5.25 9.80
C MET A 121 -3.69 6.27 10.62
N LYS A 122 -4.17 6.59 11.83
CA LYS A 122 -3.45 7.46 12.76
C LYS A 122 -2.14 6.82 13.22
N LEU A 123 -2.15 5.52 13.52
CA LEU A 123 -0.95 4.77 13.88
C LEU A 123 0.03 4.65 12.71
N TYR A 124 -0.48 4.37 11.51
CA TYR A 124 0.30 4.35 10.28
C TYR A 124 1.00 5.69 10.04
N ARG A 125 0.27 6.81 10.12
CA ARG A 125 0.83 8.15 9.96
C ARG A 125 1.96 8.41 10.95
N LYS A 126 1.72 8.14 12.23
CA LYS A 126 2.73 8.32 13.29
C LYS A 126 3.98 7.49 13.00
N SER A 127 3.79 6.22 12.65
CA SER A 127 4.86 5.31 12.29
C SER A 127 5.62 5.80 11.06
N ALA A 128 4.95 6.22 9.98
CA ALA A 128 5.59 6.74 8.77
C ALA A 128 6.48 7.97 9.04
N ILE A 129 6.01 8.92 9.87
CA ILE A 129 6.79 10.09 10.28
C ILE A 129 8.07 9.67 11.01
N GLN A 130 7.93 8.83 12.04
CA GLN A 130 9.06 8.41 12.87
C GLN A 130 10.04 7.52 12.10
N CYS A 131 9.53 6.62 11.26
CA CYS A 131 10.34 5.78 10.37
C CYS A 131 11.13 6.63 9.39
N SER A 132 10.49 7.61 8.75
CA SER A 132 11.18 8.49 7.80
C SER A 132 12.30 9.28 8.48
N TYR A 133 12.05 9.81 9.68
CA TYR A 133 13.06 10.52 10.45
C TYR A 133 14.23 9.61 10.84
N HIS A 134 13.95 8.36 11.21
CA HIS A 134 14.98 7.37 11.55
C HIS A 134 15.80 6.92 10.34
N MET A 135 15.16 6.66 9.20
CA MET A 135 15.80 6.10 8.00
C MET A 135 16.52 7.18 7.17
N PHE A 136 15.96 8.39 7.11
CA PHE A 136 16.37 9.43 6.18
C PHE A 136 16.76 10.76 6.84
N HIS A 137 16.65 10.87 8.17
CA HIS A 137 16.86 12.12 8.90
C HIS A 137 16.00 13.29 8.40
N ALA A 138 14.83 12.97 7.82
CA ALA A 138 13.88 13.92 7.26
C ALA A 138 12.44 13.40 7.39
N LEU A 139 11.48 14.32 7.44
CA LEU A 139 10.06 13.99 7.35
C LEU A 139 9.71 13.53 5.92
N PRO A 140 8.68 12.68 5.75
CA PRO A 140 8.20 12.35 4.41
C PRO A 140 7.40 13.54 3.88
N ASP A 141 7.62 13.99 2.64
CA ASP A 141 6.82 15.10 2.10
C ASP A 141 5.33 14.77 2.09
N ARG A 142 5.00 13.51 1.76
CA ARG A 142 3.63 13.01 1.62
C ARG A 142 3.43 11.67 2.32
N ILE A 143 2.31 11.53 3.01
CA ILE A 143 1.81 10.24 3.50
C ILE A 143 0.49 9.98 2.79
N GLU A 144 0.41 8.85 2.10
CA GLU A 144 -0.72 8.48 1.26
C GLU A 144 -1.29 7.13 1.69
N THR A 145 -2.62 7.06 1.67
CA THR A 145 -3.37 5.82 1.75
C THR A 145 -4.26 5.71 0.53
N PHE A 146 -4.17 4.60 -0.20
CA PHE A 146 -4.99 4.34 -1.38
C PHE A 146 -6.03 3.26 -1.07
N HIS A 147 -7.31 3.61 -1.18
CA HIS A 147 -8.42 2.71 -0.87
C HIS A 147 -8.84 1.92 -2.11
N LEU A 148 -8.46 0.64 -2.17
CA LEU A 148 -8.56 -0.18 -3.39
C LEU A 148 -9.97 -0.54 -3.82
N LEU A 149 -10.97 -0.47 -2.93
CA LEU A 149 -12.36 -0.72 -3.31
C LEU A 149 -13.04 0.51 -3.94
N THR A 150 -12.58 1.72 -3.60
CA THR A 150 -13.19 2.98 -4.09
C THR A 150 -12.33 3.70 -5.12
N GLY A 151 -11.04 3.38 -5.18
CA GLY A 151 -10.07 4.09 -6.03
C GLY A 151 -9.65 5.45 -5.46
N GLU A 152 -9.99 5.74 -4.20
CA GLU A 152 -9.71 7.05 -3.59
C GLU A 152 -8.33 7.11 -2.93
N SER A 153 -7.57 8.16 -3.24
CA SER A 153 -6.34 8.54 -2.52
C SER A 153 -6.66 9.50 -1.38
N TYR A 154 -6.12 9.19 -0.20
CA TYR A 154 -6.10 10.07 0.97
C TYR A 154 -4.68 10.53 1.20
N ILE A 155 -4.46 11.83 0.99
CA ILE A 155 -3.13 12.43 1.00
C ILE A 155 -3.00 13.41 2.17
N GLU A 156 -1.95 13.22 2.96
CA GLU A 156 -1.55 14.14 4.03
C GLU A 156 -0.14 14.66 3.75
N TRP A 157 -0.02 15.98 3.59
CA TRP A 157 1.26 16.65 3.44
C TRP A 157 1.87 16.91 4.81
N THR A 158 3.13 16.51 5.01
CA THR A 158 3.83 16.81 6.27
C THR A 158 4.70 18.07 6.18
N ASN A 159 4.97 18.54 4.96
CA ASN A 159 5.66 19.80 4.72
C ASN A 159 4.65 20.94 4.45
N PRO A 160 4.49 21.91 5.36
CA PRO A 160 3.52 22.99 5.22
C PRO A 160 3.87 24.02 4.12
N GLN A 161 5.10 24.01 3.58
CA GLN A 161 5.52 24.97 2.55
C GLN A 161 5.03 24.62 1.13
N ARG A 162 4.39 23.47 0.92
CA ARG A 162 3.90 23.01 -0.39
C ARG A 162 2.37 22.95 -0.54
N LEU A 163 1.62 23.46 0.44
CA LEU A 163 0.15 23.58 0.37
C LEU A 163 -0.34 24.71 -0.57
N SER A 164 0.57 25.39 -1.28
CA SER A 164 0.28 26.61 -2.04
C SER A 164 1.01 26.65 -3.39
N SER A 165 0.85 25.61 -4.19
CA SER A 165 1.26 25.59 -5.61
C SER A 165 0.22 24.88 -6.46
#